data_AF-A0AAE4C2M4-F1
#
_entry.id   AF-A0AAE4C2M4-F1
#
_cell.length_a   1.000
_cell.length_b   1.000
_cell.length_c   1.000
_cell.angle_alpha   90.00
_cell.angle_beta   90.00
_cell.angle_gamma   90.00
#
_symmetry.space_group_name_H-M   'P 1'
#
loop_
_entity.id
_entity.type
_entity.pdbx_description
1 polymer ?
#
loop_
_entity_poly.entity_id
_entity_poly.type
_entity_poly.pdbx_seq_one_letter_code
_entity_poly.pdbx_strand_id
1 'polypeptide(L)'
;MKKIIFALFVATGTFASAQVLSNGVVANQFPNENIFLDASTNNNGTVNDGKGLLFPSTDLTQFTFKTASLDGINFPSAYDGMVVYNTATGNTVTGNGVVTAVTPGFYYFSNPGQSTDVTPGRWLPLGSNANAGKLNILTTETITNTSVNNKQVYAVKGSFAATGTSTAVNIPAPAGMTAMYGITIYKAGTNTVYDRSLYSYTVATSAGNAITGSPSMSVVYPADTYEYVLEYLKN
;
A
#
# COMPACT_ATOMS: atom_id res chain seq x y z
N MET A 1 -65.96 -1.36 18.64
CA MET A 1 -65.10 -0.23 19.07
C MET A 1 -63.76 -0.68 19.66
N LYS A 2 -63.69 -1.58 20.67
CA LYS A 2 -62.41 -2.09 21.23
C LYS A 2 -61.44 -2.72 20.21
N LYS A 3 -61.95 -3.44 19.21
CA LYS A 3 -61.13 -4.10 18.18
C LYS A 3 -60.49 -3.12 17.16
N ILE A 4 -61.10 -1.95 16.97
CA ILE A 4 -60.61 -0.92 16.03
C ILE A 4 -59.48 -0.10 16.70
N ILE A 5 -59.56 0.13 18.01
CA ILE A 5 -58.51 0.82 18.77
C ILE A 5 -57.22 -0.02 18.82
N PHE A 6 -57.35 -1.35 18.94
CA PHE A 6 -56.18 -2.24 18.96
C PHE A 6 -55.46 -2.29 17.59
N ALA A 7 -56.22 -2.25 16.48
CA ALA A 7 -55.65 -2.19 15.14
C ALA A 7 -54.90 -0.87 14.86
N LEU A 8 -55.35 0.25 15.46
CA LEU A 8 -54.71 1.57 15.30
C LEU A 8 -53.38 1.67 16.06
N PHE A 9 -53.23 0.98 17.20
CA PHE A 9 -51.97 0.89 17.94
C PHE A 9 -50.93 -0.01 17.27
N VAL A 10 -51.36 -1.03 16.52
CA VAL A 10 -50.45 -1.91 15.77
C VAL A 10 -49.91 -1.22 14.51
N ALA A 11 -50.67 -0.28 13.92
CA ALA A 11 -50.27 0.44 12.70
C ALA A 11 -49.24 1.57 12.93
N THR A 12 -49.00 1.99 14.18
CA THR A 12 -48.07 3.09 14.51
C THR A 12 -46.70 2.61 15.00
N GLY A 13 -46.47 1.28 15.04
CA GLY A 13 -45.34 0.67 15.75
C GLY A 13 -44.07 0.36 14.92
N THR A 14 -43.97 0.72 13.64
CA THR A 14 -42.79 0.35 12.83
C THR A 14 -42.14 1.56 12.15
N PHE A 15 -41.65 2.49 12.96
CA PHE A 15 -40.50 3.31 12.56
C PHE A 15 -39.30 2.82 13.38
N ALA A 16 -38.70 1.70 12.97
CA ALA A 16 -37.40 1.31 13.47
C ALA A 16 -36.38 2.29 12.88
N SER A 17 -35.99 3.32 13.64
CA SER A 17 -34.82 4.12 13.29
C SER A 17 -33.60 3.22 13.40
N ALA A 18 -32.96 2.86 12.28
CA ALA A 18 -31.56 2.45 12.32
C ALA A 18 -30.78 3.71 12.72
N GLN A 19 -30.55 3.90 14.02
CA GLN A 19 -29.88 5.10 14.49
C GLN A 19 -28.40 5.00 14.17
N VAL A 20 -27.96 5.76 13.16
CA VAL A 20 -26.54 6.05 12.99
C VAL A 20 -26.13 6.93 14.17
N LEU A 21 -25.33 6.37 15.08
CA LEU A 21 -24.70 7.15 16.15
C LEU A 21 -23.74 8.13 15.48
N SER A 22 -24.09 9.40 15.53
CA SER A 22 -23.26 10.47 14.96
C SER A 22 -23.13 11.61 15.98
N ASN A 23 -22.00 12.31 15.94
CA ASN A 23 -21.82 13.54 16.70
C ASN A 23 -22.56 14.69 15.99
N GLY A 24 -23.89 14.72 16.09
CA GLY A 24 -24.76 15.71 15.44
C GLY A 24 -26.04 15.12 14.83
N VAL A 25 -26.77 15.95 14.07
CA VAL A 25 -27.94 15.52 13.30
C VAL A 25 -27.46 14.90 11.98
N VAL A 26 -27.89 13.68 11.69
CA VAL A 26 -27.66 13.03 10.39
C VAL A 26 -28.68 13.57 9.39
N ALA A 27 -28.22 14.07 8.24
CA ALA A 27 -29.11 14.44 7.15
C ALA A 27 -29.78 13.18 6.57
N ASN A 28 -31.09 13.21 6.39
CA ASN A 28 -31.86 12.01 6.04
C ASN A 28 -31.65 11.51 4.60
N GLN A 29 -31.09 12.32 3.69
CA GLN A 29 -30.75 11.93 2.31
C GLN A 29 -29.96 13.04 1.59
N PHE A 30 -29.16 12.64 0.60
CA PHE A 30 -28.60 13.51 -0.43
C PHE A 30 -28.91 12.88 -1.80
N PRO A 31 -30.10 13.14 -2.37
CA PRO A 31 -30.62 12.36 -3.49
C PRO A 31 -29.83 12.60 -4.78
N ASN A 32 -29.74 11.56 -5.62
CA ASN A 32 -29.10 11.55 -6.95
C ASN A 32 -27.58 11.74 -6.96
N GLU A 33 -26.90 11.36 -5.88
CA GLU A 33 -25.45 11.49 -5.74
C GLU A 33 -24.81 10.13 -5.43
N ASN A 34 -23.51 9.99 -5.72
CA ASN A 34 -22.80 8.71 -5.60
C ASN A 34 -22.31 8.41 -4.17
N ILE A 35 -22.67 9.25 -3.19
CA ILE A 35 -22.17 9.17 -1.82
C ILE A 35 -23.09 8.31 -0.94
N PHE A 36 -22.56 7.21 -0.41
CA PHE A 36 -23.27 6.35 0.53
C PHE A 36 -23.36 6.99 1.93
N LEU A 37 -22.28 7.60 2.40
CA LEU A 37 -22.20 8.34 3.66
C LEU A 37 -21.27 9.55 3.47
N ASP A 38 -21.80 10.76 3.63
CA ASP A 38 -21.01 11.99 3.56
C ASP A 38 -20.73 12.55 4.95
N ALA A 39 -19.47 12.42 5.37
CA ALA A 39 -18.96 13.00 6.61
C ALA A 39 -18.28 14.36 6.40
N SER A 40 -18.14 14.84 5.15
CA SER A 40 -17.37 16.03 4.78
C SER A 40 -18.12 17.35 4.93
N THR A 41 -19.44 17.33 4.75
CA THR A 41 -20.31 18.52 4.84
C THR A 41 -20.58 18.99 6.28
N ASN A 42 -20.09 18.23 7.26
CA ASN A 42 -20.10 18.58 8.67
C ASN A 42 -18.87 19.43 9.04
N ASN A 43 -18.78 20.64 8.48
CA ASN A 43 -17.70 21.58 8.78
C ASN A 43 -17.82 22.11 10.22
N ASN A 44 -17.13 21.46 11.15
CA ASN A 44 -17.04 21.96 12.52
C ASN A 44 -16.00 23.08 12.60
N GLY A 45 -16.43 24.26 13.07
CA GLY A 45 -15.58 25.46 13.22
C GLY A 45 -14.68 25.46 14.45
N THR A 46 -14.62 24.35 15.19
CA THR A 46 -13.91 24.19 16.48
C THR A 46 -12.86 23.07 16.35
N VAL A 47 -11.72 23.24 17.01
CA VAL A 47 -10.53 22.38 16.85
C VAL A 47 -10.76 20.93 17.28
N ASN A 48 -11.70 20.66 18.18
CA ASN A 48 -11.87 19.34 18.81
C ASN A 48 -13.04 18.50 18.28
N ASP A 49 -13.82 19.01 17.32
CA ASP A 49 -15.03 18.32 16.85
C ASP A 49 -14.80 17.55 15.52
N GLY A 50 -13.55 17.21 15.19
CA GLY A 50 -13.23 16.41 14.01
C GLY A 50 -14.02 15.09 13.99
N LYS A 51 -14.63 14.76 12.85
CA LYS A 51 -15.44 13.55 12.67
C LYS A 51 -14.63 12.48 11.94
N GLY A 52 -14.67 11.24 12.43
CA GLY A 52 -14.02 10.08 11.81
C GLY A 52 -14.98 8.90 11.71
N LEU A 53 -14.65 7.93 10.86
CA LEU A 53 -15.37 6.65 10.79
C LEU A 53 -14.66 5.64 11.67
N LEU A 54 -15.36 5.14 12.69
CA LEU A 54 -14.88 4.02 13.49
C LEU A 54 -15.25 2.72 12.78
N PHE A 55 -14.24 1.91 12.49
CA PHE A 55 -14.42 0.57 11.95
C PHE A 55 -14.41 -0.47 13.09
N PRO A 56 -15.11 -1.60 12.94
CA PRO A 56 -15.06 -2.69 13.91
C PRO A 56 -13.62 -3.15 14.14
N SER A 57 -13.24 -3.28 15.41
CA SER A 57 -12.01 -3.96 15.80
C SER A 57 -12.27 -5.48 15.85
N THR A 58 -11.43 -6.24 15.17
CA THR A 58 -11.62 -7.69 14.98
C THR A 58 -10.30 -8.41 15.17
N ASP A 59 -10.31 -9.57 15.84
CA ASP A 59 -9.20 -10.51 15.77
C ASP A 59 -9.39 -11.43 14.56
N LEU A 60 -8.71 -11.14 13.44
CA LEU A 60 -8.84 -11.92 12.22
C LEU A 60 -8.28 -13.35 12.33
N THR A 61 -7.47 -13.64 13.36
CA THR A 61 -6.95 -14.99 13.62
C THR A 61 -8.00 -15.91 14.26
N GLN A 62 -9.11 -15.34 14.76
CA GLN A 62 -10.23 -16.06 15.37
C GLN A 62 -11.58 -15.75 14.69
N PHE A 63 -11.62 -14.72 13.84
CA PHE A 63 -12.84 -14.28 13.18
C PHE A 63 -13.41 -15.33 12.23
N THR A 64 -14.74 -15.49 12.29
CA THR A 64 -15.49 -16.33 11.36
C THR A 64 -16.73 -15.60 10.83
N PHE A 65 -16.98 -15.70 9.53
CA PHE A 65 -18.18 -15.11 8.93
C PHE A 65 -19.43 -15.85 9.38
N LYS A 66 -20.52 -15.11 9.59
CA LYS A 66 -21.86 -15.68 9.69
C LYS A 66 -22.43 -15.84 8.29
N THR A 67 -22.43 -17.05 7.76
CA THR A 67 -22.82 -17.32 6.37
C THR A 67 -24.28 -17.74 6.20
N ALA A 68 -25.00 -18.02 7.29
CA ALA A 68 -26.37 -18.53 7.26
C ALA A 68 -27.38 -17.60 6.56
N SER A 69 -27.07 -16.31 6.42
CA SER A 69 -27.93 -15.30 5.78
C SER A 69 -27.41 -14.85 4.40
N LEU A 70 -26.39 -15.51 3.86
CA LEU A 70 -25.88 -15.22 2.52
C LEU A 70 -26.83 -15.82 1.48
N ASP A 71 -27.81 -15.02 1.07
CA ASP A 71 -28.89 -15.39 0.15
C ASP A 71 -28.79 -14.68 -1.22
N GLY A 72 -27.75 -13.87 -1.43
CA GLY A 72 -27.58 -13.05 -2.63
C GLY A 72 -28.55 -11.87 -2.74
N ILE A 73 -29.38 -11.62 -1.73
CA ILE A 73 -30.40 -10.56 -1.71
C ILE A 73 -30.11 -9.56 -0.58
N ASN A 74 -30.05 -10.02 0.66
CA ASN A 74 -29.77 -9.20 1.84
C ASN A 74 -28.27 -8.90 1.99
N PHE A 75 -27.41 -9.82 1.53
CA PHE A 75 -25.96 -9.67 1.48
C PHE A 75 -25.44 -10.02 0.08
N PRO A 76 -25.80 -9.21 -0.95
CA PRO A 76 -25.58 -9.57 -2.35
C PRO A 76 -24.10 -9.68 -2.75
N SER A 77 -23.19 -9.11 -1.96
CA SER A 77 -21.74 -9.13 -2.19
C SER A 77 -21.00 -10.19 -1.39
N ALA A 78 -21.69 -11.00 -0.57
CA ALA A 78 -21.06 -11.97 0.34
C ALA A 78 -19.86 -11.36 1.12
N TYR A 79 -20.08 -10.18 1.69
CA TYR A 79 -19.10 -9.38 2.44
C TYR A 79 -17.92 -8.80 1.63
N ASP A 80 -17.94 -8.86 0.29
CA ASP A 80 -16.95 -8.18 -0.55
C ASP A 80 -16.93 -6.67 -0.24
N GLY A 81 -15.73 -6.14 0.02
CA GLY A 81 -15.49 -4.76 0.42
C GLY A 81 -15.65 -4.48 1.92
N MET A 82 -15.98 -5.47 2.76
CA MET A 82 -16.09 -5.27 4.22
C MET A 82 -14.75 -4.81 4.82
N VAL A 83 -14.76 -3.69 5.55
CA VAL A 83 -13.56 -3.11 6.19
C VAL A 83 -13.57 -3.32 7.70
N VAL A 84 -12.44 -3.76 8.26
CA VAL A 84 -12.21 -3.90 9.70
C VAL A 84 -10.82 -3.41 10.09
N TYR A 85 -10.65 -3.09 11.37
CA TYR A 85 -9.33 -2.96 11.98
C TYR A 85 -8.96 -4.27 12.66
N ASN A 86 -7.94 -4.97 12.15
CA ASN A 86 -7.40 -6.17 12.74
C ASN A 86 -6.51 -5.85 13.95
N THR A 87 -6.67 -6.57 15.06
CA THR A 87 -5.88 -6.37 16.29
C THR A 87 -4.80 -7.43 16.54
N ALA A 88 -4.76 -8.50 15.75
CA ALA A 88 -3.88 -9.65 16.00
C ALA A 88 -2.83 -9.88 14.91
N THR A 89 -1.79 -10.64 15.24
CA THR A 89 -0.78 -11.14 14.29
C THR A 89 -0.91 -12.65 14.18
N GLY A 90 -0.96 -13.19 12.96
CA GLY A 90 -1.05 -14.64 12.74
C GLY A 90 -1.73 -14.98 11.43
N ASN A 91 -2.16 -16.23 11.28
CA ASN A 91 -2.96 -16.66 10.13
C ASN A 91 -4.45 -16.57 10.46
N THR A 92 -5.27 -16.23 9.46
CA THR A 92 -6.74 -16.32 9.57
C THR A 92 -7.21 -17.76 9.71
N VAL A 93 -8.42 -17.95 10.26
CA VAL A 93 -9.03 -19.28 10.45
C VAL A 93 -9.34 -19.94 9.12
N THR A 94 -9.07 -21.25 9.00
CA THR A 94 -9.48 -22.08 7.86
C THR A 94 -11.00 -22.06 7.68
N GLY A 95 -11.47 -22.08 6.43
CA GLY A 95 -12.91 -22.15 6.10
C GLY A 95 -13.65 -20.81 6.16
N ASN A 96 -12.93 -19.70 6.29
CA ASN A 96 -13.48 -18.34 6.33
C ASN A 96 -12.82 -17.46 5.25
N GLY A 97 -12.74 -18.02 4.05
CA GLY A 97 -11.90 -17.55 2.96
C GLY A 97 -10.55 -18.27 2.91
N VAL A 98 -9.69 -17.78 2.02
CA VAL A 98 -8.30 -18.21 1.89
C VAL A 98 -7.49 -17.78 3.11
N VAL A 99 -6.80 -18.73 3.73
CA VAL A 99 -5.92 -18.47 4.88
C VAL A 99 -4.87 -17.41 4.50
N THR A 100 -4.87 -16.32 5.25
CA THR A 100 -4.00 -15.16 4.99
C THR A 100 -3.23 -14.80 6.25
N ALA A 101 -1.93 -14.48 6.10
CA ALA A 101 -1.14 -13.93 7.19
C ALA A 101 -1.50 -12.46 7.41
N VAL A 102 -1.80 -12.09 8.65
CA VAL A 102 -2.26 -10.77 9.05
C VAL A 102 -1.42 -10.22 10.20
N THR A 103 -1.38 -8.90 10.30
CA THR A 103 -0.80 -8.11 11.40
C THR A 103 -1.77 -7.02 11.80
N PRO A 104 -1.62 -6.33 12.94
CA PRO A 104 -2.51 -5.24 13.30
C PRO A 104 -2.58 -4.14 12.23
N GLY A 105 -3.79 -3.71 11.86
CA GLY A 105 -4.01 -2.71 10.80
C GLY A 105 -5.38 -2.81 10.13
N PHE A 106 -5.68 -1.92 9.19
CA PHE A 106 -6.92 -1.98 8.42
C PHE A 106 -6.86 -3.06 7.35
N TYR A 107 -7.95 -3.82 7.20
CA TYR A 107 -8.12 -4.83 6.16
C TYR A 107 -9.48 -4.66 5.50
N TYR A 108 -9.57 -5.02 4.22
CA TYR A 108 -10.83 -5.26 3.54
C TYR A 108 -10.93 -6.73 3.10
N PHE A 109 -12.13 -7.28 3.12
CA PHE A 109 -12.39 -8.61 2.56
C PHE A 109 -12.64 -8.50 1.06
N SER A 110 -11.80 -9.15 0.25
CA SER A 110 -11.96 -9.22 -1.20
C SER A 110 -12.59 -10.55 -1.58
N ASN A 111 -13.79 -10.50 -2.13
CA ASN A 111 -14.59 -11.66 -2.52
C ASN A 111 -15.34 -11.41 -3.85
N PRO A 112 -14.62 -10.99 -4.92
CA PRO A 112 -15.24 -10.47 -6.12
C PRO A 112 -16.12 -11.52 -6.82
N GLY A 113 -17.30 -11.09 -7.25
CA GLY A 113 -18.23 -11.92 -8.01
C GLY A 113 -18.94 -13.02 -7.20
N GLN A 114 -18.80 -13.03 -5.88
CA GLN A 114 -19.53 -13.93 -5.00
C GLN A 114 -20.79 -13.27 -4.42
N SER A 115 -21.83 -14.08 -4.24
CA SER A 115 -23.11 -13.63 -3.67
C SER A 115 -23.61 -14.49 -2.51
N THR A 116 -23.11 -15.73 -2.39
CA THR A 116 -23.54 -16.69 -1.35
C THR A 116 -22.40 -17.43 -0.65
N ASP A 117 -21.14 -17.21 -1.06
CA ASP A 117 -19.99 -17.94 -0.56
C ASP A 117 -18.84 -16.98 -0.21
N VAL A 118 -18.15 -17.26 0.89
CA VAL A 118 -16.95 -16.52 1.36
C VAL A 118 -15.67 -17.33 1.16
N THR A 119 -15.76 -18.62 0.85
CA THR A 119 -14.64 -19.55 0.71
C THR A 119 -13.55 -19.08 -0.26
N PRO A 120 -13.87 -18.50 -1.45
CA PRO A 120 -12.83 -18.02 -2.36
C PRO A 120 -12.26 -16.64 -1.97
N GLY A 121 -12.91 -15.93 -1.04
CA GLY A 121 -12.52 -14.58 -0.63
C GLY A 121 -11.25 -14.57 0.24
N ARG A 122 -10.64 -13.40 0.41
CA ARG A 122 -9.41 -13.23 1.21
C ARG A 122 -9.35 -11.86 1.88
N TRP A 123 -8.71 -11.80 3.04
CA TRP A 123 -8.41 -10.52 3.70
C TRP A 123 -7.22 -9.85 3.04
N LEU A 124 -7.39 -8.62 2.60
CA LEU A 124 -6.32 -7.81 2.01
C LEU A 124 -6.10 -6.57 2.87
N PRO A 125 -4.84 -6.21 3.12
CA PRO A 125 -4.57 -5.03 3.93
C PRO A 125 -4.90 -3.74 3.20
N LEU A 126 -5.59 -2.83 3.89
CA LEU A 126 -5.72 -1.43 3.49
C LEU A 126 -4.48 -0.68 3.98
N GLY A 127 -3.45 -0.67 3.15
CA GLY A 127 -2.22 0.06 3.41
C GLY A 127 -1.24 -0.59 4.39
N SER A 128 -1.37 -1.88 4.73
CA SER A 128 -0.55 -2.54 5.79
C SER A 128 0.92 -2.84 5.44
N ASN A 129 1.56 -2.01 4.64
CA ASN A 129 3.02 -2.03 4.66
C ASN A 129 3.47 -0.81 5.45
N ALA A 130 4.28 -0.99 6.51
CA ALA A 130 5.06 0.11 7.09
C ALA A 130 6.04 0.71 6.05
N ASN A 131 6.18 0.04 4.91
CA ASN A 131 6.81 0.47 3.66
C ASN A 131 5.80 0.81 2.55
N ALA A 132 4.51 1.00 2.84
CA ALA A 132 3.55 1.51 1.87
C ALA A 132 3.98 2.95 1.55
N GLY A 133 4.60 3.11 0.38
CA GLY A 133 5.26 4.35 -0.04
C GLY A 133 6.77 4.41 0.24
N LYS A 134 7.38 3.46 0.97
CA LYS A 134 8.85 3.36 1.08
C LYS A 134 9.38 2.46 -0.03
N LEU A 135 10.33 3.00 -0.78
CA LEU A 135 11.09 2.24 -1.78
C LEU A 135 12.25 1.53 -1.08
N ASN A 136 12.24 0.19 -1.08
CA ASN A 136 13.35 -0.62 -0.59
C ASN A 136 14.15 -1.18 -1.76
N ILE A 137 15.36 -0.66 -1.98
CA ILE A 137 16.20 -1.02 -3.12
C ILE A 137 17.09 -2.21 -2.75
N LEU A 138 16.91 -3.30 -3.47
CA LEU A 138 17.60 -4.59 -3.25
C LEU A 138 18.76 -4.77 -4.23
N THR A 139 19.56 -5.84 -4.03
CA THR A 139 20.58 -6.26 -5.00
C THR A 139 19.97 -6.83 -6.29
N THR A 140 18.69 -7.21 -6.23
CA THR A 140 17.86 -7.52 -7.39
C THR A 140 17.11 -6.29 -7.86
N GLU A 141 16.69 -6.29 -9.13
CA GLU A 141 15.89 -5.21 -9.71
C GLU A 141 14.69 -4.86 -8.82
N THR A 142 14.55 -3.56 -8.52
CA THR A 142 13.46 -2.98 -7.74
C THR A 142 12.75 -1.96 -8.61
N ILE A 143 11.42 -2.02 -8.69
CA ILE A 143 10.59 -1.02 -9.37
C ILE A 143 10.50 0.23 -8.48
N THR A 144 10.83 1.40 -9.01
CA THR A 144 10.74 2.68 -8.27
C THR A 144 9.37 3.35 -8.41
N ASN A 145 9.13 4.40 -7.63
CA ASN A 145 7.96 5.27 -7.79
C ASN A 145 8.14 6.34 -8.90
N THR A 146 9.23 6.27 -9.66
CA THR A 146 9.60 7.27 -10.68
C THR A 146 9.32 6.72 -12.08
N SER A 147 8.73 7.56 -12.92
CA SER A 147 8.68 7.33 -14.37
C SER A 147 9.17 8.57 -15.12
N VAL A 148 9.79 8.36 -16.27
CA VAL A 148 10.29 9.42 -17.15
C VAL A 148 9.78 9.15 -18.55
N ASN A 149 9.01 10.08 -19.12
CA ASN A 149 8.38 9.91 -20.43
C ASN A 149 7.63 8.57 -20.55
N ASN A 150 6.81 8.26 -19.55
CA ASN A 150 6.04 7.01 -19.45
C ASN A 150 6.87 5.72 -19.37
N LYS A 151 8.20 5.81 -19.20
CA LYS A 151 9.06 4.65 -18.94
C LYS A 151 9.33 4.51 -17.45
N GLN A 152 9.20 3.28 -16.97
CA GLN A 152 9.47 2.92 -15.58
C GLN A 152 10.97 3.06 -15.28
N VAL A 153 11.31 3.72 -14.16
CA VAL A 153 12.67 3.69 -13.61
C VAL A 153 12.80 2.51 -12.65
N TYR A 154 13.85 1.73 -12.82
CA TYR A 154 14.23 0.60 -11.99
C TYR A 154 15.47 0.95 -11.16
N ALA A 155 15.69 0.27 -10.06
CA ALA A 155 16.87 0.47 -9.21
C ALA A 155 17.48 -0.86 -8.76
N VAL A 156 18.80 -0.87 -8.61
CA VAL A 156 19.54 -1.97 -7.97
C VAL A 156 20.57 -1.41 -7.00
N LYS A 157 20.82 -2.16 -5.92
CA LYS A 157 21.95 -1.95 -5.02
C LYS A 157 23.12 -2.84 -5.43
N GLY A 158 24.34 -2.32 -5.36
CA GLY A 158 25.55 -3.10 -5.58
C GLY A 158 26.75 -2.51 -4.84
N SER A 159 27.94 -3.00 -5.18
CA SER A 159 29.20 -2.49 -4.65
C SER A 159 30.32 -2.59 -5.67
N PHE A 160 31.33 -1.73 -5.55
CA PHE A 160 32.57 -1.80 -6.32
C PHE A 160 33.78 -1.51 -5.43
N ALA A 161 34.96 -1.97 -5.85
CA ALA A 161 36.23 -1.64 -5.22
C ALA A 161 36.95 -0.54 -6.02
N ALA A 162 37.42 0.49 -5.33
CA ALA A 162 38.35 1.47 -5.89
C ALA A 162 39.79 1.08 -5.53
N THR A 163 40.73 1.33 -6.44
CA THR A 163 42.13 0.92 -6.24
C THR A 163 42.99 2.00 -5.57
N GLY A 164 42.49 3.23 -5.42
CA GLY A 164 43.30 4.37 -4.99
C GLY A 164 44.23 4.93 -6.08
N THR A 165 44.23 4.35 -7.29
CA THR A 165 45.17 4.70 -8.37
C THR A 165 44.51 4.90 -9.73
N SER A 166 43.24 4.51 -9.88
CA SER A 166 42.48 4.60 -11.12
C SER A 166 41.13 5.25 -10.88
N THR A 167 40.64 6.00 -11.86
CA THR A 167 39.26 6.51 -11.91
C THR A 167 38.27 5.48 -12.47
N ALA A 168 38.76 4.40 -13.06
CA ALA A 168 37.92 3.36 -13.64
C ALA A 168 37.51 2.34 -12.57
N VAL A 169 36.21 2.09 -12.46
CA VAL A 169 35.61 1.10 -11.55
C VAL A 169 34.63 0.21 -12.31
N ASN A 170 34.15 -0.85 -11.66
CA ASN A 170 33.19 -1.78 -12.25
C ASN A 170 31.82 -1.63 -11.58
N ILE A 171 30.82 -1.16 -12.32
CA ILE A 171 29.41 -1.04 -11.89
C ILE A 171 28.55 -1.72 -12.95
N PRO A 172 28.47 -3.06 -12.98
CA PRO A 172 27.87 -3.79 -14.08
C PRO A 172 26.44 -3.33 -14.40
N ALA A 173 26.15 -3.10 -15.67
CA ALA A 173 24.81 -2.77 -16.12
C ALA A 173 23.84 -3.94 -15.87
N PRO A 174 22.68 -3.70 -15.23
CA PRO A 174 21.64 -4.71 -15.10
C PRO A 174 21.13 -5.19 -16.47
N ALA A 175 20.57 -6.40 -16.51
CA ALA A 175 20.03 -6.98 -17.73
C ALA A 175 18.94 -6.08 -18.35
N GLY A 176 19.05 -5.81 -19.65
CA GLY A 176 18.09 -4.98 -20.39
C GLY A 176 18.18 -3.47 -20.12
N MET A 177 19.12 -3.02 -19.28
CA MET A 177 19.39 -1.59 -19.08
C MET A 177 19.69 -0.90 -20.42
N THR A 178 19.00 0.21 -20.68
CA THR A 178 19.21 1.03 -21.88
C THR A 178 19.86 2.37 -21.59
N ALA A 179 19.61 2.93 -20.40
CA ALA A 179 20.21 4.18 -19.96
C ALA A 179 20.30 4.24 -18.43
N MET A 180 21.34 4.90 -17.93
CA MET A 180 21.43 5.30 -16.52
C MET A 180 20.53 6.51 -16.29
N TYR A 181 19.64 6.41 -15.31
CA TYR A 181 18.82 7.53 -14.84
C TYR A 181 19.54 8.31 -13.74
N GLY A 182 20.18 7.61 -12.81
CA GLY A 182 20.89 8.22 -11.69
C GLY A 182 21.74 7.20 -10.94
N ILE A 183 22.62 7.71 -10.08
CA ILE A 183 23.42 6.87 -9.18
C ILE A 183 23.61 7.59 -7.84
N THR A 184 23.61 6.85 -6.76
CA THR A 184 24.10 7.31 -5.46
C THR A 184 25.14 6.34 -4.95
N ILE A 185 26.33 6.83 -4.63
CA ILE A 185 27.46 6.05 -4.14
C ILE A 185 27.63 6.36 -2.65
N TYR A 186 27.88 5.33 -1.86
CA TYR A 186 28.03 5.40 -0.41
C TYR A 186 29.39 4.82 -0.01
N LYS A 187 29.95 5.34 1.08
CA LYS A 187 31.05 4.65 1.75
C LYS A 187 30.49 3.39 2.43
N ALA A 188 31.03 2.21 2.07
CA ALA A 188 30.49 0.93 2.50
C ALA A 188 30.38 0.84 4.03
N GLY A 189 29.27 0.29 4.52
CA GLY A 189 29.04 0.07 5.95
C GLY A 189 28.71 1.31 6.78
N THR A 190 28.72 2.51 6.18
CA THR A 190 28.40 3.77 6.88
C THR A 190 27.09 4.41 6.44
N ASN A 191 26.52 3.96 5.32
CA ASN A 191 25.38 4.61 4.63
C ASN A 191 25.58 6.11 4.34
N THR A 192 26.82 6.62 4.43
CA THR A 192 27.15 8.02 4.13
C THR A 192 27.31 8.18 2.63
N VAL A 193 26.55 9.09 2.03
CA VAL A 193 26.67 9.42 0.60
C VAL A 193 28.06 9.98 0.34
N TYR A 194 28.78 9.35 -0.58
CA TYR A 194 30.11 9.75 -1.03
C TYR A 194 30.04 10.58 -2.32
N ASP A 195 29.22 10.16 -3.29
CA ASP A 195 28.97 10.90 -4.54
C ASP A 195 27.57 10.56 -5.09
N ARG A 196 27.04 11.37 -6.00
CA ARG A 196 25.78 11.15 -6.72
C ARG A 196 25.96 11.19 -8.25
N SER A 197 27.20 11.12 -8.71
CA SER A 197 27.54 11.24 -10.13
C SER A 197 28.66 10.28 -10.53
N LEU A 198 28.79 10.13 -11.85
CA LEU A 198 29.93 9.54 -12.52
C LEU A 198 30.38 10.54 -13.60
N TYR A 199 31.67 10.60 -13.88
CA TYR A 199 32.20 11.36 -15.02
C TYR A 199 31.65 10.79 -16.33
N SER A 200 31.64 9.46 -16.44
CA SER A 200 31.02 8.74 -17.56
C SER A 200 30.58 7.34 -17.15
N TYR A 201 29.55 6.83 -17.83
CA TYR A 201 29.07 5.47 -17.66
C TYR A 201 28.78 4.84 -19.03
N THR A 202 29.31 3.64 -19.26
CA THR A 202 29.03 2.81 -20.44
C THR A 202 28.15 1.64 -20.01
N VAL A 203 27.06 1.41 -20.76
CA VAL A 203 26.16 0.27 -20.51
C VAL A 203 26.88 -1.02 -20.93
N ALA A 204 27.54 -1.66 -19.98
CA ALA A 204 28.30 -2.89 -20.15
C ALA A 204 28.36 -3.66 -18.82
N THR A 205 28.61 -4.97 -18.89
CA THR A 205 28.80 -5.83 -17.72
C THR A 205 30.27 -6.04 -17.34
N SER A 206 31.20 -5.63 -18.21
CA SER A 206 32.64 -5.75 -18.03
C SER A 206 33.23 -4.62 -17.19
N ALA A 207 34.34 -4.90 -16.49
CA ALA A 207 35.05 -3.92 -15.67
C ALA A 207 35.54 -2.69 -16.44
N GLY A 208 35.56 -1.54 -15.76
CA GLY A 208 35.95 -0.24 -16.33
C GLY A 208 34.81 0.50 -17.03
N ASN A 209 33.57 0.03 -16.88
CA ASN A 209 32.40 0.63 -17.48
C ASN A 209 31.91 1.92 -16.78
N ALA A 210 32.48 2.27 -15.63
CA ALA A 210 32.17 3.49 -14.89
C ALA A 210 33.45 4.27 -14.58
N ILE A 211 33.42 5.58 -14.81
CA ILE A 211 34.50 6.51 -14.43
C ILE A 211 34.01 7.39 -13.29
N THR A 212 34.69 7.32 -12.15
CA THR A 212 34.35 8.07 -10.93
C THR A 212 34.61 9.57 -11.07
N GLY A 213 33.79 10.38 -10.37
CA GLY A 213 33.83 11.84 -10.42
C GLY A 213 32.52 12.45 -10.95
N SER A 214 32.61 13.69 -11.42
CA SER A 214 31.48 14.47 -11.93
C SER A 214 31.67 14.81 -13.41
N PRO A 215 30.65 15.28 -14.16
CA PRO A 215 30.76 15.53 -15.59
C PRO A 215 31.91 16.45 -16.03
N SER A 216 32.44 17.28 -15.14
CA SER A 216 33.56 18.19 -15.42
C SER A 216 34.93 17.66 -15.01
N MET A 217 35.01 16.61 -14.18
CA MET A 217 36.27 16.11 -13.64
C MET A 217 36.15 14.66 -13.15
N SER A 218 37.05 13.80 -13.62
CA SER A 218 37.23 12.47 -13.05
C SER A 218 38.03 12.54 -11.74
N VAL A 219 37.70 11.66 -10.79
CA VAL A 219 38.30 11.67 -9.44
C VAL A 219 38.73 10.26 -9.08
N VAL A 220 40.00 10.08 -8.69
CA VAL A 220 40.48 8.81 -8.15
C VAL A 220 39.95 8.67 -6.72
N TYR A 221 39.10 7.68 -6.49
CA TYR A 221 38.62 7.40 -5.14
C TYR A 221 39.72 6.68 -4.34
N PRO A 222 39.85 6.96 -3.03
CA PRO A 222 40.71 6.18 -2.14
C PRO A 222 40.49 4.68 -2.27
N ALA A 223 41.53 3.89 -2.01
CA ALA A 223 41.44 2.44 -2.04
C ALA A 223 40.49 1.94 -0.94
N ASP A 224 39.27 1.54 -1.32
CA ASP A 224 38.22 1.07 -0.43
C ASP A 224 37.09 0.38 -1.22
N THR A 225 36.12 -0.20 -0.51
CA THR A 225 34.85 -0.67 -1.08
C THR A 225 33.78 0.40 -0.93
N TYR A 226 33.01 0.59 -1.99
CA TYR A 226 31.89 1.51 -2.04
C TYR A 226 30.62 0.74 -2.38
N GLU A 227 29.50 1.14 -1.77
CA GLU A 227 28.17 0.65 -2.14
C GLU A 227 27.52 1.66 -3.09
N TYR A 228 26.61 1.21 -3.94
CA TYR A 228 25.86 2.11 -4.81
C TYR A 228 24.40 1.69 -4.93
N VAL A 229 23.56 2.68 -5.22
CA VAL A 229 22.23 2.51 -5.81
C VAL A 229 22.30 3.04 -7.23
N LEU A 230 22.07 2.18 -8.21
CA LEU A 230 21.99 2.54 -9.62
C LEU A 230 20.52 2.54 -10.04
N GLU A 231 20.05 3.67 -10.56
CA GLU A 231 18.72 3.84 -11.12
C GLU A 231 18.83 3.88 -12.65
N TYR A 232 17.94 3.17 -13.34
CA TYR A 232 18.06 2.96 -14.78
C TYR A 232 16.70 2.79 -15.48
N LEU A 233 16.73 3.02 -16.79
CA LEU A 233 15.64 2.70 -17.70
C LEU A 233 15.95 1.37 -18.41
N LYS A 234 14.89 0.63 -18.75
CA LYS A 234 14.95 -0.55 -19.61
C LYS A 234 13.85 -0.47 -20.67
N ASN A 235 14.00 -1.26 -21.74
CA ASN A 235 12.94 -1.43 -22.75
C ASN A 235 11.92 -2.47 -22.30
#